data_AF-A0A942GL77-F1
#
_entry.id   AF-A0A942GL77-F1
#
_cell.length_a   1.000
_cell.length_b   1.000
_cell.length_c   1.000
_cell.angle_alpha   90.00
_cell.angle_beta   90.00
_cell.angle_gamma   90.00
#
_symmetry.space_group_name_H-M   'P 1'
#
loop_
_entity.id
_entity.type
_entity.pdbx_description
1 polymer ?
#
loop_
_entity_poly.entity_id
_entity_poly.type
_entity_poly.pdbx_seq_one_letter_code
_entity_poly.pdbx_strand_id
1 'polypeptide(L)'
;MREKRYENEHKVYIRVEAVFHPDGRLLPMALWWENGRRYTVDRVLDICRAASLKAGSSGIRYTCMVHGRRTCLFYEEDRWFMERPD
;
A
#
# COMPACT_ATOMS: atom_id res chain seq x y z
N MET A 1 3.02 16.54 20.57
CA MET A 1 2.87 15.45 19.58
C MET A 1 4.18 14.69 19.56
N ARG A 2 4.18 13.36 19.80
CA ARG A 2 5.40 12.56 19.61
C ARG A 2 5.63 12.44 18.11
N GLU A 3 6.78 12.93 17.64
CA GLU A 3 7.28 12.64 16.31
C GLU A 3 7.51 11.12 16.24
N LYS A 4 6.54 10.39 15.67
CA LYS A 4 6.68 8.95 15.48
C LYS A 4 7.77 8.77 14.41
N ARG A 5 8.92 8.21 14.80
CA ARG A 5 9.92 7.75 13.83
C ARG A 5 9.33 6.57 13.07
N TYR A 6 9.02 6.79 11.80
CA TYR A 6 8.47 5.78 10.90
C TYR A 6 9.54 5.21 9.95
N GLU A 7 10.81 5.28 10.33
CA GLU A 7 11.89 4.60 9.63
C GLU A 7 11.78 3.11 9.91
N ASN A 8 11.26 2.38 8.93
CA ASN A 8 11.38 0.93 8.85
C ASN A 8 12.07 0.64 7.51
N GLU A 9 13.26 0.03 7.57
CA GLU A 9 14.08 -0.24 6.39
C GLU A 9 13.38 -1.14 5.35
N HIS A 10 12.39 -1.92 5.79
CA HIS A 10 11.59 -2.79 4.93
C HIS A 10 10.32 -2.13 4.40
N LYS A 11 9.97 -0.89 4.80
CA LYS A 11 8.79 -0.17 4.33
C LYS A 11 9.17 1.02 3.45
N VAL A 12 8.48 1.16 2.33
CA VAL A 12 8.48 2.38 1.52
C VAL A 12 7.09 2.97 1.59
N TYR A 13 6.94 4.08 2.32
CA TYR A 13 5.70 4.85 2.27
C TYR A 13 5.57 5.52 0.92
N ILE A 14 4.42 5.34 0.28
CA ILE A 14 4.18 5.76 -1.08
C ILE A 14 2.94 6.64 -1.18
N ARG A 15 2.94 7.52 -2.18
CA ARG A 15 1.72 8.19 -2.60
C ARG A 15 0.84 7.19 -3.34
N VAL A 16 -0.42 7.13 -2.95
CA VAL A 16 -1.47 6.35 -3.63
C VAL A 16 -2.66 7.25 -3.90
N GLU A 17 -3.19 7.15 -5.10
CA GLU A 17 -4.51 7.65 -5.44
C GLU A 17 -5.51 6.52 -5.14
N ALA A 18 -6.53 6.81 -4.34
CA ALA A 18 -7.52 5.83 -3.93
C ALA A 18 -8.92 6.43 -3.96
N VAL A 19 -9.91 5.58 -4.20
CA VAL A 19 -11.34 5.92 -4.12
C VAL A 19 -11.89 5.36 -2.82
N PHE A 20 -12.57 6.21 -2.06
CA PHE A 20 -13.34 5.79 -0.90
C PHE A 20 -14.82 5.69 -1.28
N HIS A 21 -15.34 4.47 -1.28
CA HIS A 21 -16.71 4.19 -1.64
C HIS A 21 -17.68 4.44 -0.47
N PRO A 22 -18.96 4.73 -0.74
CA PRO A 22 -19.98 4.95 0.31
C PRO A 22 -20.19 3.76 1.26
N ASP A 23 -19.84 2.54 0.82
CA ASP A 23 -19.93 1.33 1.63
C ASP A 23 -18.73 1.12 2.58
N GLY A 24 -17.80 2.08 2.61
CA GLY A 24 -16.62 2.01 3.47
C GLY A 24 -15.43 1.28 2.83
N ARG A 25 -15.50 0.87 1.56
CA ARG A 25 -14.33 0.29 0.87
C ARG A 25 -13.39 1.38 0.35
N LEU A 26 -12.12 1.29 0.73
CA LEU A 26 -11.02 2.09 0.18
C LEU A 26 -10.29 1.26 -0.88
N LEU A 27 -10.28 1.70 -2.14
CA LEU A 27 -9.65 0.98 -3.25
C LEU A 27 -8.54 1.82 -3.90
N PRO A 28 -7.31 1.27 -4.06
CA PRO A 28 -6.23 1.95 -4.75
C PRO A 28 -6.45 1.96 -6.28
N MET A 29 -6.20 3.10 -6.91
CA MET A 29 -6.34 3.34 -8.35
C MET A 29 -4.99 3.56 -9.05
N ALA A 30 -4.05 4.19 -8.37
CA ALA A 30 -2.69 4.38 -8.87
C ALA A 30 -1.70 4.59 -7.72
N LEU A 31 -0.42 4.32 -7.97
CA LEU A 31 0.66 4.58 -7.03
C LEU A 31 1.81 5.33 -7.71
N TRP A 32 2.62 6.01 -6.90
CA TRP A 32 3.88 6.61 -7.33
C TRP A 32 5.05 5.90 -6.66
N TRP A 33 5.98 5.41 -7.47
CA TRP A 33 7.19 4.78 -6.95
C TRP A 33 8.30 5.81 -6.70
N GLU A 34 9.41 5.39 -6.10
CA GLU A 34 10.54 6.25 -5.68
C GLU A 34 11.06 7.18 -6.79
N ASN A 35 10.91 6.79 -8.06
CA ASN A 35 11.27 7.61 -9.23
C ASN A 35 10.24 8.69 -9.59
N GLY A 36 9.17 8.86 -8.82
CA GLY A 36 8.06 9.78 -9.09
C GLY A 36 7.14 9.35 -10.23
N ARG A 37 7.35 8.16 -10.83
CA ARG A 37 6.50 7.66 -11.92
C ARG A 37 5.19 7.12 -11.36
N ARG A 38 4.09 7.49 -12.02
CA ARG A 38 2.75 6.95 -11.75
C ARG A 38 2.58 5.58 -12.41
N TYR A 39 2.05 4.63 -11.65
CA TYR A 39 1.68 3.30 -12.09
C TYR A 39 0.19 3.09 -11.81
N THR A 40 -0.57 2.70 -12.83
CA THR A 40 -2.02 2.49 -12.71
C THR A 40 -2.29 1.09 -12.14
N VAL A 41 -3.24 1.00 -11.21
CA VAL A 41 -3.75 -0.28 -10.72
C VAL A 41 -4.79 -0.77 -11.73
N ASP A 42 -4.49 -1.89 -12.39
CA ASP A 42 -5.38 -2.50 -13.39
C ASP A 42 -6.63 -3.07 -12.71
N ARG A 43 -6.42 -3.76 -11.57
CA ARG A 43 -7.48 -4.31 -10.72
C ARG A 43 -6.96 -4.71 -9.35
N VAL A 44 -7.86 -4.70 -8.36
CA VAL A 44 -7.63 -5.31 -7.04
C VAL A 44 -8.05 -6.77 -7.09
N LEU A 45 -7.17 -7.68 -6.69
CA LEU A 45 -7.36 -9.13 -6.71
C LEU A 45 -7.82 -9.68 -5.35
N ASP A 46 -7.33 -9.10 -4.25
CA ASP A 46 -7.64 -9.53 -2.89
C ASP A 46 -7.47 -8.36 -1.91
N ILE A 47 -8.28 -8.36 -0.85
CA ILE A 47 -8.22 -7.39 0.25
C ILE A 47 -8.39 -8.16 1.55
N CYS A 48 -7.36 -8.17 2.39
CA CYS A 48 -7.42 -8.88 3.67
C CYS A 48 -6.70 -8.12 4.78
N ARG A 49 -7.16 -8.29 6.02
CA ARG A 49 -6.37 -7.91 7.19
C ARG A 49 -5.19 -8.88 7.28
N ALA A 50 -3.98 -8.36 7.25
CA ALA A 50 -2.78 -9.16 7.32
C ALA A 50 -1.74 -8.41 8.17
N ALA A 51 -0.98 -9.17 8.96
CA ALA A 51 0.28 -8.68 9.46
C ALA A 51 1.25 -8.53 8.27
N SER A 52 1.92 -7.39 8.12
CA SER A 52 3.08 -7.30 7.23
C SER A 52 4.15 -8.22 7.79
N LEU A 53 4.47 -9.27 7.04
CA LEU A 53 5.35 -10.36 7.50
C LEU A 53 6.78 -9.86 7.72
N LYS A 54 7.23 -8.86 6.96
CA LYS A 54 8.56 -8.25 7.12
C LYS A 54 8.60 -7.13 8.16
N ALA A 55 7.50 -6.40 8.31
CA ALA A 55 7.53 -5.12 9.00
C ALA A 55 6.78 -5.11 10.35
N GLY A 56 6.20 -6.26 10.74
CA GLY A 56 5.62 -6.48 12.06
C GLY A 56 4.36 -5.66 12.36
N SER A 57 3.77 -5.01 11.36
CA SER A 57 2.61 -4.15 11.53
C SER A 57 1.31 -4.81 11.13
N SER A 58 0.23 -4.46 11.82
CA SER A 58 -1.13 -4.90 11.51
C SER A 58 -1.81 -3.86 10.61
N GLY A 59 -2.17 -4.24 9.39
CA GLY A 59 -2.81 -3.34 8.43
C GLY A 59 -3.74 -4.08 7.45
N ILE A 60 -4.22 -3.36 6.44
CA ILE A 60 -4.97 -3.95 5.32
C ILE A 60 -3.98 -4.18 4.18
N ARG A 61 -3.90 -5.41 3.67
CA ARG A 61 -3.15 -5.74 2.47
C ARG A 61 -4.09 -5.78 1.28
N TYR A 62 -3.69 -5.08 0.23
CA TYR A 62 -4.30 -5.09 -1.09
C TYR A 62 -3.37 -5.82 -2.05
N THR A 63 -3.82 -6.95 -2.59
CA THR A 63 -3.13 -7.59 -3.69
C THR A 63 -3.69 -7.00 -4.99
N CYS A 64 -2.86 -6.26 -5.71
CA CYS A 64 -3.24 -5.56 -6.93
C CYS A 64 -2.56 -6.19 -8.15
N MET A 65 -3.14 -5.96 -9.33
CA MET A 65 -2.45 -6.09 -10.61
C MET A 65 -2.03 -4.70 -11.07
N VAL A 66 -0.75 -4.49 -11.34
CA VAL A 66 -0.17 -3.22 -11.80
C VAL A 66 0.69 -3.52 -13.03
N HIS A 67 0.26 -3.04 -14.20
CA HIS A 67 0.89 -3.36 -15.49
C HIS A 67 1.12 -4.87 -15.68
N GLY A 68 0.10 -5.67 -15.36
CA GLY A 68 0.17 -7.13 -15.48
C GLY A 68 1.06 -7.84 -14.46
N ARG A 69 1.58 -7.14 -13.45
CA ARG A 69 2.35 -7.72 -12.34
C ARG A 69 1.55 -7.70 -11.04
N ARG A 70 1.60 -8.80 -10.27
CA ARG A 70 1.04 -8.83 -8.92
C ARG A 70 1.87 -7.94 -8.01
N THR A 71 1.21 -7.08 -7.24
CA THR A 71 1.85 -6.10 -6.36
C THR A 71 1.06 -5.96 -5.09
N CYS A 72 1.71 -5.99 -3.93
CA CYS A 72 1.08 -5.81 -2.62
C CYS A 72 1.21 -4.35 -2.17
N LEU A 73 0.07 -3.72 -1.88
CA LEU A 73 0.00 -2.43 -1.20
C LEU A 73 -0.54 -2.67 0.22
N PHE A 74 -0.03 -1.93 1.19
CA PHE A 74 -0.45 -2.04 2.57
C PHE A 74 -0.95 -0.69 3.06
N TYR A 75 -2.03 -0.69 3.82
CA TYR A 75 -2.63 0.50 4.43
C TYR A 75 -2.66 0.33 5.95
N GLU A 76 -2.00 1.25 6.66
CA GLU A 76 -1.93 1.30 8.12
C GLU A 76 -1.84 2.75 8.61
N GLU A 77 -2.44 3.06 9.76
CA GLU A 77 -2.37 4.40 10.37
C GLU A 77 -2.54 5.54 9.34
N ASP A 78 -3.56 5.41 8.49
CA ASP A 78 -3.90 6.33 7.42
C ASP A 78 -2.84 6.57 6.32
N ARG A 79 -1.94 5.61 6.13
CA ARG A 79 -0.83 5.70 5.17
C ARG A 79 -0.66 4.44 4.36
N TRP A 80 -0.24 4.64 3.12
CA TRP A 80 0.08 3.56 2.19
C TRP A 80 1.58 3.26 2.19
N PHE A 81 1.93 1.98 2.20
CA PHE A 81 3.30 1.54 2.00
C PHE A 81 3.38 0.28 1.14
N MET A 82 4.57 0.02 0.60
CA MET A 82 4.96 -1.24 0.01
C MET A 82 6.16 -1.80 0.77
N GLU A 83 6.31 -3.11 0.77
CA GLU A 83 7.53 -3.75 1.27
C GLU A 83 8.66 -3.59 0.24
N ARG A 84 9.90 -3.35 0.71
CA ARG A 84 11.06 -3.43 -0.18
C ARG A 84 11.23 -4.87 -0.67
N PRO A 85 11.61 -5.08 -1.96
CA PRO A 85 12.14 -6.36 -2.42
C PRO A 85 13.32 -6.79 -1.53
N ASP A 86 13.51 -8.09 -1.37
CA ASP A 86 14.75 -8.63 -0.78
C ASP A 86 15.97 -8.34 -1.66
#